data_AF-A0A1Y1Q7K5-F1
#
_entry.id   AF-A0A1Y1Q7K5-F1
#
_cell.length_a   1.000
_cell.length_b   1.000
_cell.length_c   1.000
_cell.angle_alpha   90.00
_cell.angle_beta   90.00
_cell.angle_gamma   90.00
#
_symmetry.space_group_name_H-M   'P 1'
#
loop_
_entity.id
_entity.type
_entity.pdbx_description
1 polymer ?
#
loop_
_entity_poly.entity_id
_entity_poly.type
_entity_poly.pdbx_seq_one_letter_code
_entity_poly.pdbx_strand_id
1 'polypeptide(L)'
;MTPLSAERSAVLPADGGDFLKQLNGVSGSRFGGRGLEPIIRGQSQTQLNVLLDGAYVHGGCPNRMDPPASWAALETYEKVTVEKGVQTLQHGAGGSGGTVLFERDTRSIIDPEDGWSGKVSATTMSNGVKHDLSGDVTKATQQGYVRVFTQDRAADNYTDGDGKEVRSSYQHKQAGIVLGATPTENRLIEYSYENNDFADALYSGASMDSPEESGSIQRLKYQDQFEGKVNNVDAEVYTSNIDHLMDNYSLRPQTGVKMAVPTTSDTVGGKLALTSRVGNTDITYGVNVQNRARDAVNKNMSSGGVITGLMWPDASTDQSGVFAEATRKFDTGDKLKVGMRVDQVDAAAAKAGVVAGGRTANQNYSAIYGTTASDKQETNVSGLVRYEKSLNADTTTFAGASRTVRTADETERYISKWGMTAPDRWVGNPDIKPEKHNQLDLGISQQRDKVR
;
A
#
# COMPACT_ATOMS: atom_id res chain seq x y z
N MET A 1 17.23 7.62 -10.07
CA MET A 1 15.94 7.71 -10.80
C MET A 1 15.33 9.05 -10.43
N THR A 2 15.04 9.93 -11.40
CA THR A 2 14.26 11.13 -11.10
C THR A 2 12.86 10.67 -10.70
N PRO A 3 12.32 11.10 -9.55
CA PRO A 3 10.97 10.75 -9.15
C PRO A 3 9.95 11.18 -10.22
N LEU A 4 8.88 10.40 -10.36
CA LEU A 4 7.75 10.84 -11.17
C LEU A 4 7.08 12.00 -10.42
N SER A 5 7.03 13.18 -11.05
CA SER A 5 6.11 14.23 -10.64
C SER A 5 4.70 13.83 -11.09
N ALA A 6 3.70 14.04 -10.23
CA ALA A 6 2.29 13.86 -10.56
C ALA A 6 1.86 14.66 -11.81
N GLU A 7 2.56 15.75 -12.13
CA GLU A 7 2.31 16.64 -13.27
C GLU A 7 2.53 15.99 -14.65
N ARG A 8 3.05 14.76 -14.73
CA ARG A 8 3.43 14.14 -16.01
C ARG A 8 2.35 13.33 -16.72
N SER A 9 1.14 13.19 -16.17
CA SER A 9 0.12 12.41 -16.87
C SER A 9 -0.68 13.27 -17.85
N ALA A 10 -0.70 12.89 -19.13
CA ALA A 10 -1.57 13.51 -20.14
C ALA A 10 -3.08 13.26 -19.88
N VAL A 11 -3.41 12.34 -18.97
CA VAL A 11 -4.77 12.00 -18.54
C VAL A 11 -4.78 11.88 -17.02
N LEU A 12 -5.69 12.56 -16.33
CA LEU A 12 -5.87 12.41 -14.88
C LEU A 12 -6.11 10.93 -14.55
N PRO A 13 -5.21 10.28 -13.78
CA PRO A 13 -5.39 8.88 -13.40
C PRO A 13 -6.66 8.71 -12.54
N ALA A 14 -7.26 7.52 -12.64
CA ALA A 14 -8.38 7.14 -11.78
C ALA A 14 -8.00 7.11 -10.29
N ASP A 15 -6.83 6.52 -9.99
CA ASP A 15 -6.28 6.38 -8.65
C ASP A 15 -4.76 6.13 -8.73
N GLY A 16 -4.10 5.87 -7.60
CA GLY A 16 -2.67 5.56 -7.56
C GLY A 16 -2.27 4.32 -8.37
N GLY A 17 -3.14 3.32 -8.48
CA GLY A 17 -2.89 2.14 -9.31
C GLY A 17 -2.85 2.47 -10.80
N ASP A 18 -3.77 3.31 -11.28
CA ASP A 18 -3.78 3.75 -12.68
C ASP A 18 -2.59 4.65 -13.01
N PHE A 19 -2.19 5.52 -12.08
CA PHE A 19 -1.01 6.39 -12.25
C PHE A 19 0.26 5.59 -12.53
N LEU A 20 0.46 4.47 -11.81
CA LEU A 20 1.66 3.65 -11.91
C LEU A 20 1.81 2.96 -13.28
N LYS A 21 0.73 2.77 -14.06
CA LYS A 21 0.78 2.14 -15.38
C LYS A 21 1.56 2.94 -16.43
N GLN A 22 1.90 4.19 -16.15
CA GLN A 22 2.77 4.99 -16.99
C GLN A 22 4.23 4.48 -16.98
N LEU A 23 4.59 3.66 -15.99
CA LEU A 23 5.92 3.09 -15.86
C LEU A 23 6.07 1.81 -16.68
N ASN A 24 7.14 1.73 -17.47
CA ASN A 24 7.49 0.51 -18.20
C ASN A 24 7.58 -0.70 -17.24
N GLY A 25 6.93 -1.81 -17.58
CA GLY A 25 6.92 -3.04 -16.78
C GLY A 25 5.96 -3.00 -15.59
N VAL A 26 5.11 -1.96 -15.52
CA VAL A 26 3.97 -1.88 -14.61
C VAL A 26 2.70 -1.95 -15.44
N SER A 27 1.84 -2.92 -15.13
CA SER A 27 0.47 -3.00 -15.62
C SER A 27 -0.49 -2.85 -14.44
N GLY A 28 -1.80 -2.92 -14.70
CA GLY A 28 -2.80 -2.88 -13.63
C GLY A 28 -4.04 -3.68 -13.97
N SER A 29 -4.67 -4.25 -12.94
CA SER A 29 -5.98 -4.89 -13.05
C SER A 29 -7.07 -3.91 -12.65
N ARG A 30 -8.01 -3.63 -13.55
CA ARG A 30 -9.13 -2.70 -13.31
C ARG A 30 -10.32 -3.46 -12.74
N PHE A 31 -10.77 -3.06 -11.55
CA PHE A 31 -11.96 -3.63 -10.94
C PHE A 31 -13.21 -2.75 -11.09
N GLY A 32 -13.04 -1.43 -11.11
CA GLY A 32 -14.10 -0.44 -11.38
C GLY A 32 -13.54 0.86 -11.98
N GLY A 33 -14.20 1.99 -11.73
CA GLY A 33 -13.66 3.32 -12.04
C GLY A 33 -12.52 3.74 -11.13
N ARG A 34 -12.40 3.10 -9.96
CA ARG A 34 -11.26 3.09 -9.05
C ARG A 34 -10.91 1.64 -8.65
N GLY A 35 -9.95 1.47 -7.76
CA GLY A 35 -9.55 0.19 -7.22
C GLY A 35 -8.63 -0.58 -8.16
N LEU A 36 -7.70 0.12 -8.81
CA LEU A 36 -6.76 -0.54 -9.71
C LEU A 36 -5.62 -1.17 -8.92
N GLU A 37 -5.46 -2.48 -9.09
CA GLU A 37 -4.35 -3.22 -8.49
C GLU A 37 -3.10 -3.09 -9.38
N PRO A 38 -2.00 -2.48 -8.90
CA PRO A 38 -0.76 -2.42 -9.66
C PRO A 38 -0.12 -3.80 -9.78
N ILE A 39 0.50 -4.05 -10.94
CA ILE A 39 1.20 -5.30 -11.24
C ILE A 39 2.59 -4.94 -11.76
N ILE A 40 3.64 -5.28 -11.01
CA ILE A 40 5.03 -5.03 -11.42
C ILE A 40 5.64 -6.34 -11.90
N ARG A 41 5.96 -6.43 -13.20
CA ARG A 41 6.56 -7.63 -13.82
C ARG A 41 5.81 -8.94 -13.51
N GLY A 42 4.48 -8.87 -13.46
CA GLY A 42 3.59 -10.01 -13.20
C GLY A 42 3.33 -10.32 -11.72
N GLN A 43 3.98 -9.61 -10.79
CA GLN A 43 3.75 -9.72 -9.35
C GLN A 43 2.75 -8.65 -8.91
N SER A 44 1.83 -8.99 -8.01
CA SER A 44 0.73 -8.11 -7.60
C SER A 44 0.33 -8.32 -6.13
N GLN A 45 -0.63 -7.54 -5.64
CA GLN A 45 -1.16 -7.69 -4.28
C GLN A 45 -0.05 -7.59 -3.23
N THR A 46 0.00 -8.51 -2.25
CA THR A 46 0.99 -8.52 -1.16
C THR A 46 2.38 -8.97 -1.60
N GLN A 47 2.58 -9.32 -2.88
CA GLN A 47 3.92 -9.43 -3.48
C GLN A 47 4.57 -8.05 -3.73
N LEU A 48 3.77 -6.98 -3.66
CA LEU A 48 4.22 -5.60 -3.71
C LEU A 48 4.08 -4.94 -2.33
N ASN A 49 5.11 -4.20 -1.92
CA ASN A 49 5.00 -3.32 -0.76
C ASN A 49 4.51 -1.96 -1.25
N VAL A 50 3.35 -1.49 -0.79
CA VAL A 50 2.80 -0.18 -1.17
C VAL A 50 2.64 0.65 0.09
N LEU A 51 3.41 1.73 0.19
CA LEU A 51 3.43 2.61 1.35
C LEU A 51 2.93 4.00 0.96
N LEU A 52 1.98 4.51 1.75
CA LEU A 52 1.41 5.84 1.64
C LEU A 52 2.01 6.70 2.75
N ASP A 53 2.86 7.64 2.38
CA ASP A 53 3.63 8.47 3.30
C ASP A 53 4.31 7.62 4.41
N GLY A 54 4.97 6.53 4.04
CA GLY A 54 5.63 5.61 4.99
C GLY A 54 4.70 4.65 5.75
N ALA A 55 3.38 4.85 5.72
CA ALA A 55 2.41 3.94 6.31
C ALA A 55 2.02 2.81 5.35
N TYR A 56 1.85 1.61 5.88
CA TYR A 56 1.15 0.55 5.15
C TYR A 56 -0.35 0.76 5.26
N VAL A 57 -1.02 0.69 4.11
CA VAL A 57 -2.48 0.75 4.02
C VAL A 57 -2.98 -0.56 3.43
N HIS A 58 -3.86 -1.24 4.14
CA HIS A 58 -4.42 -2.52 3.73
C HIS A 58 -5.92 -2.35 3.50
N GLY A 59 -6.38 -2.61 2.26
CA GLY A 59 -7.80 -2.50 1.90
C GLY A 59 -8.70 -3.41 2.75
N GLY A 60 -9.93 -2.96 2.96
CA GLY A 60 -10.96 -3.61 3.76
C GLY A 60 -11.77 -4.65 2.99
N CYS A 61 -11.80 -4.64 1.66
CA CYS A 61 -12.62 -5.61 0.92
C CYS A 61 -11.96 -6.99 0.80
N PRO A 62 -12.63 -8.09 1.20
CA PRO A 62 -12.13 -9.46 0.99
C PRO A 62 -11.97 -9.85 -0.48
N ASN A 63 -12.61 -9.12 -1.40
CA ASN A 63 -12.50 -9.30 -2.84
C ASN A 63 -11.62 -8.23 -3.51
N ARG A 64 -10.85 -7.45 -2.73
CA ARG A 64 -9.89 -6.44 -3.18
C ARG A 64 -10.50 -5.33 -4.05
N MET A 65 -11.66 -4.78 -3.66
CA MET A 65 -12.25 -3.58 -4.28
C MET A 65 -11.41 -2.31 -4.10
N ASP A 66 -10.61 -2.27 -3.04
CA ASP A 66 -9.91 -1.11 -2.51
C ASP A 66 -8.41 -1.43 -2.24
N PRO A 67 -7.64 -1.87 -3.25
CA PRO A 67 -6.23 -2.19 -3.09
C PRO A 67 -5.43 -0.98 -2.56
N PRO A 68 -4.28 -1.20 -1.89
CA PRO A 68 -3.53 -0.14 -1.20
C PRO A 68 -3.29 1.13 -2.02
N ALA A 69 -2.89 0.99 -3.29
CA ALA A 69 -2.59 2.13 -4.17
C ALA A 69 -3.84 2.97 -4.51
N SER A 70 -5.06 2.43 -4.36
CA SER A 70 -6.30 3.15 -4.61
C SER A 70 -6.65 4.18 -3.52
N TRP A 71 -6.01 4.09 -2.36
CA TRP A 71 -6.10 5.07 -1.27
C TRP A 71 -5.15 6.25 -1.45
N ALA A 72 -4.24 6.18 -2.45
CA ALA A 72 -3.30 7.27 -2.71
C ALA A 72 -4.00 8.43 -3.41
N ALA A 73 -4.21 9.53 -2.68
CA ALA A 73 -4.58 10.80 -3.28
C ALA A 73 -3.36 11.49 -3.91
N LEU A 74 -3.13 11.19 -5.18
CA LEU A 74 -1.92 11.52 -5.93
C LEU A 74 -1.49 12.98 -5.84
N GLU A 75 -2.45 13.90 -5.89
CA GLU A 75 -2.18 15.34 -5.81
C GLU A 75 -1.59 15.76 -4.46
N THR A 76 -1.67 14.94 -3.42
CA THR A 76 -1.13 15.25 -2.09
C THR A 76 0.30 14.76 -1.88
N TYR A 77 0.90 14.08 -2.87
CA TYR A 77 2.24 13.54 -2.80
C TYR A 77 3.20 14.27 -3.74
N GLU A 78 4.39 14.59 -3.25
CA GLU A 78 5.44 15.24 -4.04
C GLU A 78 6.19 14.25 -4.92
N LYS A 79 6.21 12.97 -4.50
CA LYS A 79 7.07 11.97 -5.10
C LYS A 79 6.44 10.59 -5.06
N VAL A 80 6.50 9.88 -6.20
CA VAL A 80 6.21 8.45 -6.28
C VAL A 80 7.47 7.70 -6.71
N THR A 81 7.93 6.78 -5.87
CA THR A 81 9.10 5.92 -6.13
C THR A 81 8.65 4.49 -6.37
N VAL A 82 9.12 3.89 -7.46
CA VAL A 82 8.88 2.47 -7.76
C VAL A 82 10.20 1.73 -7.85
N GLU A 83 10.47 0.93 -6.82
CA GLU A 83 11.61 0.03 -6.75
C GLU A 83 11.21 -1.31 -7.35
N LYS A 84 11.65 -1.58 -8.58
CA LYS A 84 11.31 -2.85 -9.27
C LYS A 84 12.20 -3.97 -8.77
N GLY A 85 11.58 -5.07 -8.32
CA GLY A 85 12.27 -6.14 -7.63
C GLY A 85 12.86 -5.70 -6.29
N VAL A 86 13.75 -6.51 -5.74
CA VAL A 86 14.27 -6.30 -4.37
C VAL A 86 15.54 -5.47 -4.42
N GLN A 87 15.41 -4.16 -4.22
CA GLN A 87 16.53 -3.20 -4.20
C GLN A 87 17.00 -2.87 -2.77
N THR A 88 16.16 -3.16 -1.79
CA THR A 88 16.33 -2.86 -0.37
C THR A 88 15.44 -3.79 0.46
N LEU A 89 15.83 -4.01 1.71
CA LEU A 89 15.14 -4.77 2.75
C LEU A 89 14.56 -3.85 3.82
N GLN A 90 14.61 -2.52 3.66
CA GLN A 90 14.26 -1.57 4.71
C GLN A 90 12.75 -1.31 4.84
N HIS A 91 11.95 -1.75 3.87
CA HIS A 91 10.51 -1.44 3.77
C HIS A 91 9.61 -2.54 4.34
N GLY A 92 10.12 -3.45 5.18
CA GLY A 92 9.36 -4.62 5.65
C GLY A 92 9.60 -5.86 4.78
N ALA A 93 9.01 -7.00 5.16
CA ALA A 93 9.18 -8.25 4.42
C ALA A 93 8.33 -8.28 3.15
N GLY A 94 8.43 -9.37 2.37
CA GLY A 94 7.74 -9.45 1.08
C GLY A 94 8.38 -8.56 0.03
N GLY A 95 7.56 -7.83 -0.74
CA GLY A 95 8.02 -6.93 -1.79
C GLY A 95 8.82 -7.60 -2.91
N SER A 96 8.55 -8.89 -3.21
CA SER A 96 9.27 -9.65 -4.24
C SER A 96 9.12 -9.04 -5.63
N GLY A 97 7.93 -8.51 -5.95
CA GLY A 97 7.71 -7.76 -7.18
C GLY A 97 8.28 -6.34 -7.15
N GLY A 98 8.40 -5.77 -5.95
CA GLY A 98 8.95 -4.44 -5.72
C GLY A 98 8.26 -3.68 -4.60
N THR A 99 8.70 -2.43 -4.43
CA THR A 99 8.14 -1.47 -3.49
C THR A 99 7.65 -0.23 -4.24
N VAL A 100 6.47 0.27 -3.86
CA VAL A 100 5.91 1.54 -4.30
C VAL A 100 5.79 2.46 -3.09
N LEU A 101 6.41 3.63 -3.17
CA LEU A 101 6.40 4.64 -2.12
C LEU A 101 5.70 5.89 -2.67
N PHE A 102 4.58 6.27 -2.07
CA PHE A 102 4.00 7.60 -2.24
C PHE A 102 4.54 8.45 -1.09
N GLU A 103 5.29 9.50 -1.40
CA GLU A 103 6.09 10.24 -0.42
C GLU A 103 5.63 11.69 -0.36
N ARG A 104 5.32 12.16 0.86
CA ARG A 104 5.17 13.58 1.15
C ARG A 104 6.52 14.15 1.54
N ASP A 105 6.95 15.16 0.80
CA ASP A 105 8.18 15.91 1.07
C ASP A 105 7.85 17.39 1.19
N THR A 106 7.06 17.73 2.23
CA THR A 106 6.58 19.10 2.46
C THR A 106 7.74 20.11 2.53
N ARG A 107 8.92 19.70 3.01
CA ARG A 107 10.12 20.57 3.05
C ARG A 107 10.63 20.96 1.65
N SER A 108 10.35 20.15 0.62
CA SER A 108 10.77 20.44 -0.75
C SER A 108 9.91 21.49 -1.48
N ILE A 109 8.72 21.78 -0.95
CA ILE A 109 7.73 22.69 -1.55
C ILE A 109 7.53 23.98 -0.76
N ILE A 110 8.28 24.18 0.33
CA ILE A 110 8.29 25.44 1.08
C ILE A 110 9.46 26.29 0.59
N ASP A 111 9.19 27.58 0.38
CA ASP A 111 10.26 28.56 0.22
C ASP A 111 10.95 28.71 1.59
N PRO A 112 12.29 28.69 1.68
CA PRO A 112 13.03 28.89 2.94
C PRO A 112 12.73 30.21 3.67
N GLU A 113 12.11 31.20 3.01
CA GLU A 113 11.61 32.41 3.68
C GLU A 113 10.17 32.22 4.20
N ASP A 114 9.89 32.68 5.43
CA ASP A 114 8.57 32.58 6.09
C ASP A 114 7.43 32.90 5.11
N GLY A 115 6.60 31.91 4.77
CA GLY A 115 5.85 32.00 3.51
C GLY A 115 4.60 31.16 3.44
N TRP A 116 3.79 31.44 2.44
CA TRP A 116 2.66 30.60 2.02
C TRP A 116 3.04 29.96 0.69
N SER A 117 2.89 28.65 0.59
CA SER A 117 2.89 27.93 -0.69
C SER A 117 1.58 27.19 -0.84
N GLY A 118 1.18 26.92 -2.08
CA GLY A 118 0.00 26.13 -2.31
C GLY A 118 -0.34 25.94 -3.77
N LYS A 119 -1.26 25.01 -4.01
CA LYS A 119 -1.80 24.67 -5.32
C LYS A 119 -3.29 24.44 -5.21
N VAL A 120 -3.99 24.78 -6.29
CA VAL A 120 -5.40 24.46 -6.48
C VAL A 120 -5.55 23.84 -7.85
N SER A 121 -6.35 22.79 -7.98
CA SER A 121 -6.64 22.17 -9.26
C SER A 121 -8.14 21.97 -9.44
N ALA A 122 -8.58 22.07 -10.69
CA ALA A 122 -9.95 21.81 -11.10
C ALA A 122 -9.92 21.08 -12.44
N THR A 123 -10.44 19.86 -12.48
CA THR A 123 -10.43 19.00 -13.67
C THR A 123 -11.82 18.44 -13.94
N THR A 124 -12.17 18.31 -15.22
CA THR A 124 -13.36 17.59 -15.69
C THR A 124 -13.01 16.84 -16.97
N MET A 125 -13.72 15.76 -17.26
CA MET A 125 -13.52 14.91 -18.43
C MET A 125 -14.84 14.63 -19.11
N SER A 126 -14.83 14.53 -20.44
CA SER A 126 -16.02 14.20 -21.23
C SER A 126 -16.50 12.75 -21.05
N ASN A 127 -15.67 11.87 -20.47
CA ASN A 127 -15.97 10.45 -20.28
C ASN A 127 -15.36 9.95 -18.96
N GLY A 128 -16.16 9.91 -17.90
CA GLY A 128 -15.72 9.50 -16.55
C GLY A 128 -15.77 10.65 -15.54
N VAL A 129 -14.64 11.33 -15.28
CA VAL A 129 -14.51 12.33 -14.20
C VAL A 129 -15.43 13.52 -14.44
N LYS A 130 -16.51 13.62 -13.66
CA LYS A 130 -17.46 14.74 -13.68
C LYS A 130 -16.80 16.01 -13.14
N HIS A 131 -16.17 15.90 -11.98
CA HIS A 131 -15.32 16.94 -11.41
C HIS A 131 -14.24 16.34 -10.51
N ASP A 132 -13.10 16.99 -10.45
CA ASP A 132 -12.03 16.77 -9.48
C ASP A 132 -11.51 18.15 -9.06
N LEU A 133 -11.76 18.52 -7.81
CA LEU A 133 -11.33 19.78 -7.21
C LEU A 133 -10.37 19.47 -6.08
N SER A 134 -9.20 20.09 -6.07
CA SER A 134 -8.25 19.94 -4.97
C SER A 134 -7.65 21.27 -4.54
N GLY A 135 -7.26 21.34 -3.27
CA GLY A 135 -6.51 22.44 -2.70
C GLY A 135 -5.49 21.92 -1.71
N ASP A 136 -4.29 22.48 -1.74
CA ASP A 136 -3.19 22.13 -0.85
C ASP A 136 -2.42 23.40 -0.53
N VAL A 137 -2.37 23.75 0.75
CA VAL A 137 -1.82 25.01 1.23
C VAL A 137 -0.90 24.73 2.41
N THR A 138 0.31 25.28 2.35
CA THR A 138 1.30 25.20 3.42
C THR A 138 1.66 26.61 3.89
N LYS A 139 1.63 26.81 5.21
CA LYS A 139 2.22 27.96 5.88
C LYS A 139 3.46 27.50 6.62
N ALA A 140 4.62 28.03 6.22
CA ALA A 140 5.91 27.69 6.80
C ALA A 140 6.53 28.88 7.56
N THR A 141 7.35 28.55 8.55
CA THR A 141 8.32 29.41 9.20
C THR A 141 9.68 28.72 9.27
N GLN A 142 10.72 29.41 9.72
CA GLN A 142 12.04 28.78 10.00
C GLN A 142 11.98 27.60 10.99
N GLN A 143 10.96 27.53 11.85
CA GLN A 143 10.88 26.53 12.92
C GLN A 143 9.90 25.38 12.61
N GLY A 144 9.18 25.44 11.48
CA GLY A 144 8.22 24.40 11.12
C GLY A 144 7.18 24.84 10.09
N TYR A 145 6.16 24.01 9.90
CA TYR A 145 5.09 24.26 8.94
C TYR A 145 3.78 23.61 9.35
N VAL A 146 2.70 24.20 8.83
CA VAL A 146 1.35 23.62 8.83
C VAL A 146 0.91 23.51 7.38
N ARG A 147 0.58 22.30 6.94
CA ARG A 147 0.02 22.02 5.62
C ARG A 147 -1.37 21.45 5.77
N VAL A 148 -2.31 21.93 4.97
CA VAL A 148 -3.67 21.42 4.89
C VAL A 148 -3.99 21.14 3.43
N PHE A 149 -4.56 19.97 3.16
CA PHE A 149 -4.98 19.59 1.81
C PHE A 149 -6.38 18.97 1.83
N THR A 150 -7.07 19.09 0.70
CA THR A 150 -8.43 18.59 0.52
C THR A 150 -8.69 18.27 -0.95
N GLN A 151 -9.56 17.28 -1.19
CA GLN A 151 -10.00 16.90 -2.53
C GLN A 151 -11.49 16.54 -2.50
N ASP A 152 -12.23 16.96 -3.52
CA ASP A 152 -13.60 16.50 -3.81
C ASP A 152 -13.66 16.07 -5.27
N ARG A 153 -13.91 14.78 -5.48
CA ARG A 153 -13.95 14.15 -6.80
C ARG A 153 -15.22 13.35 -6.97
N ALA A 154 -15.84 13.48 -8.14
CA ALA A 154 -16.91 12.60 -8.59
C ALA A 154 -16.61 12.13 -10.01
N ALA A 155 -16.79 10.84 -10.24
CA ALA A 155 -16.73 10.23 -11.56
C ALA A 155 -18.07 9.57 -11.88
N ASP A 156 -18.57 9.82 -13.08
CA ASP A 156 -19.70 9.10 -13.67
C ASP A 156 -19.20 7.80 -14.34
N ASN A 157 -20.13 6.98 -14.82
CA ASN A 157 -19.78 5.82 -15.64
C ASN A 157 -19.10 6.26 -16.94
N TYR A 158 -18.01 5.60 -17.31
CA TYR A 158 -17.42 5.80 -18.63
C TYR A 158 -18.12 4.96 -19.71
N THR A 159 -18.03 5.42 -20.95
CA THR A 159 -18.43 4.71 -22.17
C THR A 159 -17.21 4.07 -22.83
N ASP A 160 -17.30 2.80 -23.18
CA ASP A 160 -16.24 2.07 -23.88
C ASP A 160 -16.16 2.40 -25.38
N GLY A 161 -15.20 1.78 -26.09
CA GLY A 161 -14.99 2.01 -27.53
C GLY A 161 -16.13 1.50 -28.42
N ASP A 162 -17.01 0.64 -27.90
CA ASP A 162 -18.21 0.14 -28.59
C ASP A 162 -19.45 1.00 -28.27
N GLY A 163 -19.30 2.08 -27.51
CA GLY A 163 -20.41 2.95 -27.12
C GLY A 163 -21.25 2.41 -25.96
N LYS A 164 -20.77 1.42 -25.21
CA LYS A 164 -21.49 0.85 -24.06
C LYS A 164 -21.05 1.52 -22.76
N GLU A 165 -22.02 1.88 -21.94
CA GLU A 165 -21.78 2.38 -20.60
C GLU A 165 -21.23 1.26 -19.70
N VAL A 166 -20.17 1.56 -18.96
CA VAL A 166 -19.54 0.65 -18.00
C VAL A 166 -19.74 1.17 -16.58
N ARG A 167 -20.32 0.34 -15.71
CA ARG A 167 -20.52 0.62 -14.28
C ARG A 167 -19.17 0.91 -13.60
N SER A 168 -18.90 2.18 -13.33
CA SER A 168 -17.60 2.66 -12.87
C SER A 168 -17.67 3.97 -12.09
N SER A 169 -18.85 4.52 -11.81
CA SER A 169 -18.94 5.75 -11.00
C SER A 169 -18.38 5.56 -9.59
N TYR A 170 -17.94 6.66 -8.99
CA TYR A 170 -17.59 6.77 -7.57
C TYR A 170 -17.52 8.24 -7.16
N GLN A 171 -17.62 8.48 -5.86
CA GLN A 171 -17.32 9.76 -5.21
C GLN A 171 -16.14 9.56 -4.26
N HIS A 172 -15.28 10.56 -4.14
CA HIS A 172 -14.14 10.58 -3.22
C HIS A 172 -14.01 11.95 -2.60
N LYS A 173 -13.95 11.99 -1.27
CA LYS A 173 -13.63 13.16 -0.49
C LYS A 173 -12.42 12.88 0.37
N GLN A 174 -11.50 13.83 0.42
CA GLN A 174 -10.33 13.73 1.27
C GLN A 174 -10.07 15.05 1.98
N ALA A 175 -9.55 14.95 3.19
CA ALA A 175 -8.89 16.05 3.86
C ALA A 175 -7.73 15.52 4.70
N GLY A 176 -6.68 16.33 4.84
CA GLY A 176 -5.57 16.02 5.71
C GLY A 176 -4.80 17.25 6.18
N ILE A 177 -4.01 17.02 7.20
CA ILE A 177 -3.15 18.01 7.84
C ILE A 177 -1.78 17.41 8.10
N VAL A 178 -0.73 18.22 7.88
CA VAL A 178 0.65 17.88 8.24
C VAL A 178 1.21 19.00 9.12
N LEU A 179 1.74 18.62 10.27
CA LEU A 179 2.37 19.50 11.24
C LEU A 179 3.85 19.13 11.33
N GLY A 180 4.72 19.97 10.78
CA GLY A 180 6.16 19.80 10.83
C GLY A 180 6.81 20.74 11.83
N ALA A 181 7.71 20.23 12.66
CA ALA A 181 8.62 21.01 13.49
C ALA A 181 10.06 20.74 13.03
N THR A 182 10.81 21.82 12.80
CA THR A 182 12.22 21.78 12.38
C THR A 182 13.10 22.52 13.39
N PRO A 183 13.38 21.93 14.58
CA PRO A 183 14.18 22.60 15.61
C PRO A 183 15.61 22.94 15.15
N THR A 184 16.12 22.22 14.15
CA THR A 184 17.38 22.47 13.45
C THR A 184 17.18 22.15 11.97
N GLU A 185 18.13 22.52 11.11
CA GLU A 185 18.09 22.19 9.66
C GLU A 185 18.01 20.68 9.37
N ASN A 186 18.59 19.85 10.26
CA ASN A 186 18.67 18.40 10.07
C ASN A 186 17.55 17.62 10.77
N ARG A 187 16.91 18.24 11.77
CA ARG A 187 15.92 17.58 12.65
C ARG A 187 14.51 17.89 12.19
N LEU A 188 13.74 16.85 11.88
CA LEU A 188 12.31 16.93 11.59
C LEU A 188 11.53 16.07 12.58
N ILE A 189 10.48 16.65 13.16
CA ILE A 189 9.38 15.91 13.79
C ILE A 189 8.13 16.28 13.00
N GLU A 190 7.45 15.29 12.42
CA GLU A 190 6.31 15.51 11.55
C GLU A 190 5.15 14.61 11.96
N TYR A 191 3.99 15.21 12.21
CA TYR A 191 2.74 14.49 12.39
C TYR A 191 1.87 14.70 11.15
N SER A 192 1.31 13.62 10.60
CA SER A 192 0.31 13.69 9.54
C SER A 192 -0.95 12.94 9.93
N TYR A 193 -2.08 13.49 9.50
CA TYR A 193 -3.40 12.87 9.58
C TYR A 193 -4.09 13.08 8.24
N GLU A 194 -4.65 12.03 7.67
CA GLU A 194 -5.52 12.11 6.50
C GLU A 194 -6.74 11.20 6.65
N ASN A 195 -7.87 11.68 6.14
CA ASN A 195 -9.10 10.91 6.01
C ASN A 195 -9.53 10.85 4.55
N ASN A 196 -9.96 9.69 4.10
CA ASN A 196 -10.48 9.42 2.76
C ASN A 196 -11.86 8.78 2.90
N ASP A 197 -12.87 9.38 2.30
CA ASP A 197 -14.22 8.82 2.23
C ASP A 197 -14.56 8.56 0.77
N PHE A 198 -14.94 7.32 0.46
CA PHE A 198 -15.48 6.94 -0.84
C PHE A 198 -16.94 6.57 -0.70
N ALA A 199 -17.73 6.93 -1.71
CA ALA A 199 -19.14 6.57 -1.78
C ALA A 199 -19.53 6.21 -3.21
N ASP A 200 -20.64 5.49 -3.34
CA ASP A 200 -21.26 5.15 -4.62
C ASP A 200 -20.31 4.46 -5.63
N ALA A 201 -19.36 3.66 -5.14
CA ALA A 201 -18.32 3.04 -5.95
C ALA A 201 -18.85 1.77 -6.63
N LEU A 202 -18.93 1.81 -7.97
CA LEU A 202 -19.47 0.71 -8.78
C LEU A 202 -18.39 -0.23 -9.31
N TYR A 203 -18.70 -1.52 -9.27
CA TYR A 203 -17.83 -2.61 -9.69
C TYR A 203 -18.53 -3.52 -10.69
N SER A 204 -18.31 -3.27 -11.99
CA SER A 204 -18.96 -3.96 -13.10
C SER A 204 -18.79 -5.49 -13.07
N GLY A 205 -17.63 -5.98 -12.66
CA GLY A 205 -17.31 -7.41 -12.61
C GLY A 205 -17.74 -8.14 -11.33
N ALA A 206 -18.29 -7.43 -10.34
CA ALA A 206 -18.61 -7.97 -9.03
C ALA A 206 -20.12 -8.14 -8.81
N SER A 207 -20.49 -9.04 -7.89
CA SER A 207 -21.89 -9.24 -7.47
C SER A 207 -22.39 -8.22 -6.45
N MET A 208 -21.50 -7.39 -5.92
CA MET A 208 -21.77 -6.31 -4.97
C MET A 208 -21.05 -5.04 -5.43
N ASP A 209 -21.58 -3.88 -5.04
CA ASP A 209 -20.92 -2.59 -5.15
C ASP A 209 -20.61 -2.05 -3.74
N SER A 210 -19.87 -0.95 -3.66
CA SER A 210 -19.46 -0.35 -2.39
C SER A 210 -20.15 0.99 -2.18
N PRO A 211 -21.27 1.04 -1.41
CA PRO A 211 -21.92 2.30 -1.05
C PRO A 211 -21.05 3.22 -0.20
N GLU A 212 -20.19 2.68 0.66
CA GLU A 212 -19.43 3.46 1.64
C GLU A 212 -18.10 2.77 1.97
N GLU A 213 -17.03 3.57 1.93
CA GLU A 213 -15.71 3.20 2.44
C GLU A 213 -15.11 4.42 3.12
N SER A 214 -14.44 4.23 4.24
CA SER A 214 -13.67 5.28 4.89
C SER A 214 -12.30 4.77 5.30
N GLY A 215 -11.32 5.65 5.28
CA GLY A 215 -9.94 5.31 5.59
C GLY A 215 -9.24 6.47 6.28
N SER A 216 -8.77 6.24 7.50
CA SER A 216 -7.96 7.21 8.23
C SER A 216 -6.53 6.70 8.37
N ILE A 217 -5.56 7.58 8.11
CA ILE A 217 -4.13 7.28 8.23
C ILE A 217 -3.51 8.37 9.10
N GLN A 218 -2.78 7.95 10.13
CA GLN A 218 -2.04 8.85 11.00
C GLN A 218 -0.60 8.38 11.09
N ARG A 219 0.34 9.33 11.13
CA ARG A 219 1.76 9.02 11.27
C ARG A 219 2.46 10.07 12.10
N LEU A 220 3.41 9.59 12.91
CA LEU A 220 4.42 10.42 13.54
C LEU A 220 5.79 9.98 13.03
N LYS A 221 6.54 10.94 12.48
CA LYS A 221 7.85 10.75 11.87
C LYS A 221 8.88 11.58 12.61
N TYR A 222 10.07 11.02 12.78
CA TYR A 222 11.26 11.68 13.30
C TYR A 222 12.45 11.38 12.39
N GLN A 223 13.11 12.43 11.92
CA GLN A 223 14.35 12.32 11.16
C GLN A 223 15.39 13.25 11.77
N ASP A 224 16.63 12.79 11.86
CA ASP A 224 17.74 13.61 12.36
C ASP A 224 19.08 13.14 11.81
N GLN A 225 20.04 14.06 11.78
CA GLN A 225 21.43 13.76 11.43
C GLN A 225 22.35 14.18 12.56
N PHE A 226 23.32 13.32 12.89
CA PHE A 226 24.22 13.50 14.02
C PHE A 226 25.68 13.48 13.61
N GLU A 227 26.49 14.23 14.37
CA GLU A 227 27.94 14.07 14.39
C GLU A 227 28.30 12.89 15.29
N GLY A 228 28.71 11.76 14.72
CA GLY A 228 29.04 10.57 15.51
C GLY A 228 29.15 9.29 14.69
N LYS A 229 29.17 8.15 15.40
CA LYS A 229 29.19 6.81 14.78
C LYS A 229 27.87 6.49 14.06
N VAL A 230 26.75 6.92 14.64
CA VAL A 230 25.45 6.94 13.98
C VAL A 230 25.25 8.34 13.43
N ASN A 231 25.07 8.45 12.13
CA ASN A 231 24.99 9.74 11.43
C ASN A 231 23.56 10.11 11.03
N ASN A 232 22.64 9.15 10.96
CA ASN A 232 21.25 9.40 10.59
C ASN A 232 20.31 8.50 11.38
N VAL A 233 19.17 9.04 11.79
CA VAL A 233 18.02 8.30 12.29
C VAL A 233 16.80 8.62 11.43
N ASP A 234 16.05 7.59 11.08
CA ASP A 234 14.73 7.67 10.46
C ASP A 234 13.81 6.77 11.28
N ALA A 235 12.83 7.38 11.94
CA ALA A 235 11.88 6.68 12.78
C ALA A 235 10.46 7.12 12.44
N GLU A 236 9.54 6.18 12.40
CA GLU A 236 8.14 6.45 12.17
C GLU A 236 7.25 5.43 12.87
N VAL A 237 6.09 5.89 13.32
CA VAL A 237 4.98 5.05 13.78
C VAL A 237 3.72 5.52 13.09
N TYR A 238 2.83 4.59 12.76
CA TYR A 238 1.61 4.91 12.04
C TYR A 238 0.45 4.00 12.43
N THR A 239 -0.76 4.48 12.17
CA THR A 239 -1.99 3.70 12.17
C THR A 239 -2.73 3.93 10.85
N SER A 240 -3.36 2.89 10.33
CA SER A 240 -4.27 2.95 9.18
C SER A 240 -5.51 2.14 9.54
N ASN A 241 -6.67 2.79 9.52
CA ASN A 241 -7.96 2.20 9.86
C ASN A 241 -8.88 2.33 8.64
N ILE A 242 -9.25 1.20 8.06
CA ILE A 242 -10.11 1.13 6.87
C ILE A 242 -11.43 0.45 7.24
N ASP A 243 -12.54 1.16 7.00
CA ASP A 243 -13.89 0.61 7.01
C ASP A 243 -14.39 0.47 5.57
N HIS A 244 -15.00 -0.67 5.26
CA HIS A 244 -15.56 -0.93 3.94
C HIS A 244 -16.91 -1.64 4.07
N LEU A 245 -17.87 -1.22 3.27
CA LEU A 245 -19.17 -1.86 3.14
C LEU A 245 -19.43 -2.18 1.67
N MET A 246 -19.60 -3.47 1.36
CA MET A 246 -20.16 -3.88 0.08
C MET A 246 -21.55 -4.49 0.24
N ASP A 247 -22.45 -4.18 -0.69
CA ASP A 247 -23.79 -4.76 -0.74
C ASP A 247 -24.30 -4.98 -2.17
N ASN A 248 -25.41 -5.71 -2.31
CA ASN A 248 -26.02 -6.01 -3.60
C ASN A 248 -27.36 -5.28 -3.84
N TYR A 249 -27.64 -4.16 -3.16
CA TYR A 249 -28.95 -3.53 -3.21
C TYR A 249 -28.96 -2.01 -3.19
N SER A 250 -27.89 -1.35 -2.75
CA SER A 250 -27.85 0.13 -2.65
C SER A 250 -27.58 0.78 -4.00
N LEU A 251 -26.64 0.22 -4.77
CA LEU A 251 -26.15 0.82 -6.02
C LEU A 251 -26.47 0.01 -7.28
N ARG A 252 -27.25 -1.06 -7.13
CA ARG A 252 -27.65 -1.95 -8.22
C ARG A 252 -29.10 -2.39 -8.06
N PRO A 253 -29.79 -2.76 -9.16
CA PRO A 253 -31.12 -3.34 -9.08
C PRO A 253 -31.13 -4.55 -8.16
N GLN A 254 -31.99 -4.50 -7.15
CA GLN A 254 -32.11 -5.55 -6.16
C GLN A 254 -32.68 -6.81 -6.79
N THR A 255 -31.84 -7.82 -6.95
CA THR A 255 -32.25 -9.15 -7.44
C THR A 255 -31.95 -10.19 -6.36
N GLY A 256 -32.97 -10.90 -5.86
CA GLY A 256 -32.80 -11.97 -4.86
C GLY A 256 -32.77 -11.52 -3.40
N VAL A 257 -31.85 -12.09 -2.59
CA VAL A 257 -31.70 -11.79 -1.16
C VAL A 257 -30.75 -10.59 -0.99
N LYS A 258 -31.13 -9.62 -0.15
CA LYS A 258 -30.28 -8.47 0.19
C LYS A 258 -29.15 -8.93 1.10
N MET A 259 -27.93 -8.76 0.66
CA MET A 259 -26.71 -9.14 1.37
C MET A 259 -25.81 -7.93 1.54
N ALA A 260 -25.21 -7.81 2.73
CA ALA A 260 -24.22 -6.78 3.05
C ALA A 260 -23.01 -7.42 3.74
N VAL A 261 -21.83 -6.88 3.50
CA VAL A 261 -20.57 -7.36 4.09
C VAL A 261 -19.79 -6.16 4.64
N PRO A 262 -20.13 -5.67 5.85
CA PRO A 262 -19.28 -4.73 6.56
C PRO A 262 -17.95 -5.40 6.96
N THR A 263 -16.86 -4.67 6.77
CA THR A 263 -15.50 -5.15 6.99
C THR A 263 -14.62 -4.05 7.56
N THR A 264 -13.67 -4.43 8.41
CA THR A 264 -12.63 -3.54 8.93
C THR A 264 -11.25 -4.10 8.61
N SER A 265 -10.28 -3.21 8.40
CA SER A 265 -8.86 -3.53 8.24
C SER A 265 -8.04 -2.48 8.97
N ASP A 266 -7.57 -2.86 10.16
CA ASP A 266 -6.83 -2.02 11.08
C ASP A 266 -5.36 -2.42 11.04
N THR A 267 -4.47 -1.45 10.90
CA THR A 267 -3.03 -1.66 10.84
C THR A 267 -2.32 -0.67 11.74
N VAL A 268 -1.45 -1.17 12.61
CA VAL A 268 -0.52 -0.35 13.39
C VAL A 268 0.88 -0.80 13.05
N GLY A 269 1.79 0.14 12.82
CA GLY A 269 3.16 -0.23 12.52
C GLY A 269 4.17 0.85 12.82
N GLY A 270 5.43 0.49 12.64
CA GLY A 270 6.53 1.41 12.83
C GLY A 270 7.84 0.90 12.28
N LYS A 271 8.76 1.84 12.11
CA LYS A 271 10.11 1.61 11.63
C LYS A 271 11.07 2.46 12.43
N LEU A 272 12.22 1.89 12.75
CA LEU A 272 13.40 2.63 13.22
C LEU A 272 14.58 2.16 12.37
N ALA A 273 15.22 3.09 11.67
CA ALA A 273 16.41 2.86 10.87
C ALA A 273 17.52 3.82 11.31
N LEU A 274 18.69 3.27 11.59
CA LEU A 274 19.90 4.00 11.95
C LEU A 274 20.93 3.78 10.84
N THR A 275 21.61 4.85 10.43
CA THR A 275 22.72 4.74 9.47
C THR A 275 24.03 5.15 10.12
N SER A 276 25.06 4.32 9.94
CA SER A 276 26.43 4.56 10.39
C SER A 276 27.38 4.54 9.19
N ARG A 277 28.36 5.44 9.16
CA ARG A 277 29.38 5.46 8.11
C ARG A 277 30.73 4.96 8.63
N VAL A 278 31.29 3.95 7.98
CA VAL A 278 32.62 3.38 8.29
C VAL A 278 33.48 3.37 7.03
N GLY A 279 34.41 4.31 6.93
CA GLY A 279 35.15 4.59 5.69
C GLY A 279 34.18 4.91 4.55
N ASN A 280 34.33 4.22 3.42
CA ASN A 280 33.44 4.38 2.26
C ASN A 280 32.21 3.45 2.31
N THR A 281 31.79 3.01 3.50
CA THR A 281 30.66 2.09 3.68
C THR A 281 29.56 2.77 4.48
N ASP A 282 28.37 2.84 3.89
CA ASP A 282 27.14 3.23 4.58
C ASP A 282 26.46 1.95 5.09
N ILE A 283 26.21 1.84 6.39
CA ILE A 283 25.55 0.69 7.02
C ILE A 283 24.24 1.18 7.64
N THR A 284 23.11 0.75 7.09
CA THR A 284 21.77 1.03 7.62
C THR A 284 21.23 -0.21 8.30
N TYR A 285 20.80 -0.10 9.55
CA TYR A 285 20.25 -1.21 10.34
C TYR A 285 19.07 -0.72 11.16
N GLY A 286 18.13 -1.63 11.43
CA GLY A 286 16.88 -1.19 12.02
C GLY A 286 15.89 -2.31 12.29
N VAL A 287 14.72 -1.88 12.73
CA VAL A 287 13.58 -2.73 13.03
C VAL A 287 12.33 -2.24 12.30
N ASN A 288 11.48 -3.18 11.90
CA ASN A 288 10.11 -2.93 11.47
C ASN A 288 9.18 -3.73 12.37
N VAL A 289 8.05 -3.13 12.76
CA VAL A 289 6.95 -3.84 13.43
C VAL A 289 5.64 -3.50 12.75
N GLN A 290 4.74 -4.46 12.69
CA GLN A 290 3.42 -4.27 12.13
C GLN A 290 2.43 -5.27 12.75
N ASN A 291 1.29 -4.78 13.20
CA ASN A 291 0.10 -5.56 13.46
C ASN A 291 -0.93 -5.24 12.37
N ARG A 292 -1.58 -6.27 11.83
CA ARG A 292 -2.72 -6.16 10.92
C ARG A 292 -3.86 -6.97 11.51
N ALA A 293 -5.03 -6.37 11.64
CA ALA A 293 -6.24 -7.02 12.13
C ALA A 293 -7.38 -6.78 11.15
N ARG A 294 -8.15 -7.83 10.84
CA ARG A 294 -9.25 -7.79 9.89
C ARG A 294 -10.46 -8.54 10.39
N ASP A 295 -11.63 -7.93 10.24
CA ASP A 295 -12.92 -8.58 10.49
C ASP A 295 -13.84 -8.36 9.29
N ALA A 296 -14.63 -9.37 8.94
CA ALA A 296 -15.60 -9.26 7.86
C ALA A 296 -16.80 -10.16 8.14
N VAL A 297 -18.01 -9.59 8.11
CA VAL A 297 -19.24 -10.27 8.51
C VAL A 297 -20.25 -10.28 7.37
N ASN A 298 -20.68 -11.46 6.91
CA ASN A 298 -21.78 -11.58 5.96
C ASN A 298 -23.13 -11.42 6.67
N LYS A 299 -23.95 -10.46 6.24
CA LYS A 299 -25.29 -10.20 6.78
C LYS A 299 -26.36 -10.37 5.72
N ASN A 300 -27.44 -11.08 6.06
CA ASN A 300 -28.67 -11.12 5.28
C ASN A 300 -29.61 -10.00 5.75
N MET A 301 -29.68 -8.94 4.95
CA MET A 301 -30.48 -7.75 5.24
C MET A 301 -31.97 -7.96 4.94
N SER A 302 -32.33 -8.93 4.09
CA SER A 302 -33.74 -9.34 3.90
C SER A 302 -34.31 -10.02 5.14
N SER A 303 -33.46 -10.57 6.02
CA SER A 303 -33.83 -11.21 7.28
C SER A 303 -33.46 -10.36 8.50
N GLY A 304 -33.52 -9.02 8.39
CA GLY A 304 -33.27 -8.12 9.53
C GLY A 304 -31.79 -8.03 9.95
N GLY A 305 -30.85 -8.34 9.06
CA GLY A 305 -29.41 -8.23 9.32
C GLY A 305 -28.81 -9.45 10.03
N VAL A 306 -29.45 -10.61 9.96
CA VAL A 306 -28.93 -11.87 10.51
C VAL A 306 -27.55 -12.18 9.95
N ILE A 307 -26.61 -12.51 10.83
CA ILE A 307 -25.26 -12.91 10.47
C ILE A 307 -25.30 -14.33 9.87
N THR A 308 -24.80 -14.45 8.64
CA THR A 308 -24.76 -15.68 7.85
C THR A 308 -23.36 -16.29 7.72
N GLY A 309 -22.33 -15.60 8.22
CA GLY A 309 -20.97 -16.12 8.27
C GLY A 309 -19.96 -15.04 8.62
N LEU A 310 -18.79 -15.46 9.09
CA LEU A 310 -17.62 -14.61 9.29
C LEU A 310 -16.64 -14.86 8.14
N MET A 311 -16.50 -13.91 7.22
CA MET A 311 -15.57 -14.01 6.09
C MET A 311 -14.12 -13.87 6.54
N TRP A 312 -13.83 -12.91 7.40
CA TRP A 312 -12.57 -12.86 8.15
C TRP A 312 -12.93 -13.04 9.61
N PRO A 313 -12.69 -14.22 10.19
CA PRO A 313 -13.10 -14.54 11.54
C PRO A 313 -12.10 -13.96 12.56
N ASP A 314 -12.01 -12.63 12.62
CA ASP A 314 -11.06 -11.88 13.45
C ASP A 314 -9.62 -12.33 13.17
N ALA A 315 -9.21 -12.11 11.93
CA ALA A 315 -7.94 -12.56 11.39
C ALA A 315 -6.87 -11.51 11.67
N SER A 316 -5.74 -11.92 12.25
CA SER A 316 -4.65 -11.01 12.57
C SER A 316 -3.29 -11.57 12.19
N THR A 317 -2.36 -10.67 11.89
CA THR A 317 -0.94 -10.98 11.75
C THR A 317 -0.10 -9.94 12.47
N ASP A 318 0.71 -10.39 13.42
CA ASP A 318 1.82 -9.64 14.00
C ASP A 318 3.11 -10.00 13.27
N GLN A 319 3.88 -8.99 12.91
CA GLN A 319 5.15 -9.16 12.24
C GLN A 319 6.19 -8.20 12.81
N SER A 320 7.33 -8.75 13.21
CA SER A 320 8.50 -8.00 13.65
C SER A 320 9.73 -8.42 12.87
N GLY A 321 10.50 -7.46 12.38
CA GLY A 321 11.66 -7.73 11.54
C GLY A 321 12.87 -6.91 11.96
N VAL A 322 14.05 -7.52 11.95
CA VAL A 322 15.33 -6.83 12.09
C VAL A 322 16.06 -6.91 10.76
N PHE A 323 16.62 -5.80 10.30
CA PHE A 323 17.35 -5.74 9.04
C PHE A 323 18.69 -5.01 9.19
N ALA A 324 19.63 -5.34 8.32
CA ALA A 324 20.86 -4.60 8.12
C ALA A 324 21.27 -4.63 6.64
N GLU A 325 21.69 -3.49 6.13
CA GLU A 325 22.21 -3.30 4.78
C GLU A 325 23.52 -2.52 4.81
N ALA A 326 24.53 -3.00 4.09
CA ALA A 326 25.79 -2.29 3.89
C ALA A 326 25.95 -1.95 2.42
N THR A 327 26.18 -0.67 2.11
CA THR A 327 26.54 -0.18 0.77
C THR A 327 27.97 0.35 0.79
N ARG A 328 28.89 -0.41 0.18
CA ARG A 328 30.28 0.01 -0.02
C ARG A 328 30.41 0.75 -1.34
N LYS A 329 30.94 1.97 -1.29
CA LYS A 329 31.37 2.74 -2.47
C LYS A 329 32.86 2.51 -2.70
N PHE A 330 33.24 2.17 -3.93
CA PHE A 330 34.63 1.99 -4.33
C PHE A 330 35.16 3.25 -5.03
N ASP A 331 36.47 3.43 -5.02
CA ASP A 331 37.11 4.59 -5.66
C ASP A 331 36.97 4.57 -7.20
N THR A 332 36.62 3.40 -7.77
CA THR A 332 36.25 3.23 -9.18
C THR A 332 34.89 3.82 -9.53
N GLY A 333 34.09 4.24 -8.53
CA GLY A 333 32.69 4.63 -8.69
C GLY A 333 31.69 3.47 -8.58
N ASP A 334 32.18 2.23 -8.45
CA ASP A 334 31.35 1.05 -8.26
C ASP A 334 30.68 1.04 -6.89
N LYS A 335 29.60 0.28 -6.77
CA LYS A 335 28.88 0.08 -5.50
C LYS A 335 28.57 -1.39 -5.27
N LEU A 336 28.81 -1.87 -4.05
CA LEU A 336 28.34 -3.17 -3.59
C LEU A 336 27.37 -2.98 -2.43
N LYS A 337 26.12 -3.44 -2.60
CA LYS A 337 25.12 -3.54 -1.54
C LYS A 337 24.95 -4.99 -1.12
N VAL A 338 24.97 -5.24 0.19
CA VAL A 338 24.63 -6.52 0.80
C VAL A 338 23.64 -6.27 1.92
N GLY A 339 22.57 -7.05 2.00
CA GLY A 339 21.57 -6.91 3.03
C GLY A 339 21.03 -8.25 3.51
N MET A 340 20.62 -8.29 4.77
CA MET A 340 19.92 -9.41 5.40
C MET A 340 18.80 -8.90 6.29
N ARG A 341 17.69 -9.64 6.35
CA ARG A 341 16.61 -9.42 7.30
C ARG A 341 16.10 -10.75 7.85
N VAL A 342 15.65 -10.71 9.10
CA VAL A 342 14.97 -11.82 9.76
C VAL A 342 13.65 -11.30 10.31
N ASP A 343 12.57 -11.97 9.97
CA ASP A 343 11.21 -11.65 10.39
C ASP A 343 10.65 -12.76 11.26
N GLN A 344 10.03 -12.39 12.37
CA GLN A 344 9.13 -13.23 13.14
C GLN A 344 7.70 -12.83 12.83
N VAL A 345 6.86 -13.82 12.54
CA VAL A 345 5.45 -13.64 12.19
C VAL A 345 4.60 -14.53 13.08
N ASP A 346 3.57 -13.94 13.68
CA ASP A 346 2.52 -14.64 14.41
C ASP A 346 1.17 -14.31 13.75
N ALA A 347 0.48 -15.31 13.22
CA ALA A 347 -0.81 -15.13 12.54
C ALA A 347 -1.90 -15.98 13.20
N ALA A 348 -3.08 -15.40 13.41
CA ALA A 348 -4.19 -16.05 14.12
C ALA A 348 -5.56 -15.68 13.52
N ALA A 349 -6.59 -16.40 13.94
CA ALA A 349 -7.99 -16.15 13.59
C ALA A 349 -8.90 -16.42 14.81
N ALA A 350 -9.10 -15.40 15.64
CA ALA A 350 -9.63 -15.56 17.00
C ALA A 350 -11.09 -16.05 17.02
N LYS A 351 -11.89 -15.75 15.99
CA LYS A 351 -13.29 -16.17 15.89
C LYS A 351 -13.49 -17.39 14.99
N ALA A 352 -12.43 -18.12 14.61
CA ALA A 352 -12.54 -19.25 13.68
C ALA A 352 -13.42 -20.41 14.21
N GLY A 353 -13.55 -20.53 15.53
CA GLY A 353 -14.42 -21.50 16.22
C GLY A 353 -15.85 -21.01 16.47
N VAL A 354 -16.19 -19.75 16.15
CA VAL A 354 -17.51 -19.17 16.41
C VAL A 354 -18.52 -19.63 15.35
N VAL A 355 -19.71 -20.03 15.78
CA VAL A 355 -20.80 -20.43 14.88
C VAL A 355 -21.48 -19.18 14.33
N ALA A 356 -21.49 -19.04 13.00
CA ALA A 356 -22.17 -17.98 12.27
C ALA A 356 -22.83 -18.57 11.01
N GLY A 357 -24.13 -18.29 10.78
CA GLY A 357 -24.89 -18.90 9.69
C GLY A 357 -24.93 -20.44 9.73
N GLY A 358 -24.87 -21.02 10.92
CA GLY A 358 -24.94 -22.47 11.13
C GLY A 358 -23.65 -23.26 10.92
N ARG A 359 -22.50 -22.58 10.66
CA ARG A 359 -21.18 -23.21 10.57
C ARG A 359 -20.10 -22.37 11.24
N THR A 360 -18.97 -22.98 11.57
CA THR A 360 -17.74 -22.27 11.98
C THR A 360 -16.75 -22.19 10.81
N ALA A 361 -15.80 -21.26 10.87
CA ALA A 361 -14.71 -21.22 9.88
C ALA A 361 -13.85 -22.50 9.95
N ASN A 362 -13.60 -23.02 11.16
CA ASN A 362 -12.90 -24.29 11.36
C ASN A 362 -13.58 -25.49 10.67
N GLN A 363 -14.92 -25.54 10.66
CA GLN A 363 -15.63 -26.56 9.90
C GLN A 363 -15.44 -26.41 8.38
N ASN A 364 -15.26 -25.18 7.89
CA ASN A 364 -14.99 -24.92 6.47
C ASN A 364 -13.56 -25.29 6.10
N TYR A 365 -12.57 -24.89 6.90
CA TYR A 365 -11.16 -25.28 6.71
C TYR A 365 -11.00 -26.80 6.75
N SER A 366 -11.65 -27.48 7.70
CA SER A 366 -11.56 -28.93 7.84
C SER A 366 -12.18 -29.65 6.65
N ALA A 367 -13.29 -29.14 6.12
CA ALA A 367 -13.96 -29.71 4.95
C ALA A 367 -13.16 -29.58 3.64
N ILE A 368 -12.32 -28.55 3.49
CA ILE A 368 -11.55 -28.29 2.26
C ILE A 368 -10.11 -28.78 2.37
N TYR A 369 -9.44 -28.54 3.50
CA TYR A 369 -8.01 -28.78 3.68
C TYR A 369 -7.70 -29.80 4.78
N GLY A 370 -8.70 -30.29 5.52
CA GLY A 370 -8.47 -31.24 6.62
C GLY A 370 -7.79 -30.63 7.84
N THR A 371 -7.79 -29.30 7.97
CA THR A 371 -7.14 -28.55 9.06
C THR A 371 -8.10 -27.58 9.73
N THR A 372 -7.66 -26.95 10.81
CA THR A 372 -8.37 -25.86 11.51
C THR A 372 -7.45 -24.66 11.68
N ALA A 373 -8.00 -23.49 11.92
CA ALA A 373 -7.18 -22.35 12.32
C ALA A 373 -6.47 -22.68 13.64
N SER A 374 -5.16 -22.49 13.64
CA SER A 374 -4.30 -22.49 14.80
C SER A 374 -3.33 -21.33 14.63
N ASP A 375 -2.82 -20.80 15.74
CA ASP A 375 -1.77 -19.79 15.69
C ASP A 375 -0.58 -20.31 14.86
N LYS A 376 -0.11 -19.49 13.94
CA LYS A 376 1.01 -19.80 13.05
C LYS A 376 2.18 -18.91 13.39
N GLN A 377 3.30 -19.55 13.70
CA GLN A 377 4.57 -18.88 13.95
C GLN A 377 5.53 -19.15 12.81
N GLU A 378 6.23 -18.11 12.35
CA GLU A 378 7.19 -18.23 11.26
C GLU A 378 8.44 -17.43 11.55
N THR A 379 9.60 -18.04 11.28
CA THR A 379 10.87 -17.32 11.16
C THR A 379 11.28 -17.28 9.69
N ASN A 380 11.23 -16.09 9.12
CA ASN A 380 11.47 -15.86 7.70
C ASN A 380 12.82 -15.12 7.53
N VAL A 381 13.67 -15.62 6.64
CA VAL A 381 15.01 -15.05 6.38
C VAL A 381 15.11 -14.63 4.93
N SER A 382 15.39 -13.34 4.73
CA SER A 382 15.58 -12.74 3.40
C SER A 382 16.94 -12.07 3.29
N GLY A 383 17.47 -11.98 2.07
CA GLY A 383 18.76 -11.37 1.81
C GLY A 383 18.87 -10.85 0.39
N LEU A 384 19.75 -9.88 0.18
CA LEU A 384 20.07 -9.36 -1.14
C LEU A 384 21.57 -9.07 -1.27
N VAL A 385 22.06 -9.22 -2.48
CA VAL A 385 23.39 -8.75 -2.91
C VAL A 385 23.21 -8.05 -4.25
N ARG A 386 23.76 -6.85 -4.39
CA ARG A 386 23.70 -6.07 -5.62
C ARG A 386 25.02 -5.38 -5.87
N TYR A 387 25.57 -5.56 -7.07
CA TYR A 387 26.76 -4.87 -7.53
C TYR A 387 26.40 -3.95 -8.69
N GLU A 388 26.78 -2.69 -8.58
CA GLU A 388 26.65 -1.67 -9.62
C GLU A 388 28.05 -1.30 -10.10
N LYS A 389 28.26 -1.41 -11.41
CA LYS A 389 29.52 -1.08 -12.06
C LYS A 389 29.37 0.19 -12.87
N SER A 390 30.16 1.20 -12.52
CA SER A 390 30.27 2.43 -13.30
C SER A 390 31.14 2.15 -14.52
N LEU A 391 30.54 2.11 -15.72
CA LEU A 391 31.30 1.90 -16.96
C LEU A 391 31.94 3.21 -17.44
N ASN A 392 31.26 4.33 -17.20
CA ASN A 392 31.69 5.70 -17.45
C ASN A 392 30.73 6.66 -16.72
N ALA A 393 30.96 7.98 -16.85
CA ALA A 393 30.17 9.02 -16.19
C ALA A 393 28.65 8.91 -16.42
N ASP A 394 28.24 8.39 -17.59
CA ASP A 394 26.84 8.39 -18.01
C ASP A 394 26.21 7.00 -17.98
N THR A 395 27.00 5.93 -17.80
CA THR A 395 26.55 4.55 -18.01
C THR A 395 26.89 3.67 -16.81
N THR A 396 25.86 3.11 -16.19
CA THR A 396 25.99 2.17 -15.08
C THR A 396 25.34 0.84 -15.46
N THR A 397 26.01 -0.27 -15.16
CA THR A 397 25.42 -1.61 -15.23
C THR A 397 25.23 -2.16 -13.84
N PHE A 398 24.31 -3.10 -13.67
CA PHE A 398 24.11 -3.75 -12.39
C PHE A 398 23.78 -5.23 -12.54
N ALA A 399 24.14 -5.98 -11.50
CA ALA A 399 23.67 -7.34 -11.26
C ALA A 399 23.27 -7.47 -9.79
N GLY A 400 22.09 -8.03 -9.52
CA GLY A 400 21.60 -8.28 -8.17
C GLY A 400 20.99 -9.66 -8.06
N ALA A 401 21.19 -10.29 -6.91
CA ALA A 401 20.52 -11.53 -6.53
C ALA A 401 19.84 -11.33 -5.17
N SER A 402 18.62 -11.85 -5.03
CA SER A 402 17.89 -11.77 -3.77
C SER A 402 17.15 -13.06 -3.47
N ARG A 403 16.96 -13.29 -2.18
CA ARG A 403 15.99 -14.24 -1.65
C ARG A 403 15.04 -13.47 -0.75
N THR A 404 13.75 -13.46 -1.08
CA THR A 404 12.74 -12.82 -0.24
C THR A 404 11.66 -13.81 0.17
N VAL A 405 11.15 -13.61 1.38
CA VAL A 405 10.09 -14.43 1.95
C VAL A 405 8.92 -13.53 2.30
N ARG A 406 7.72 -13.95 1.89
CA ARG A 406 6.45 -13.28 2.14
C ARG A 406 5.57 -14.23 2.96
N THR A 407 5.13 -13.79 4.14
CA THR A 407 4.07 -14.51 4.87
C THR A 407 2.77 -14.45 4.08
N ALA A 408 2.00 -15.53 4.10
CA ALA A 408 0.64 -15.49 3.57
C ALA A 408 -0.21 -14.50 4.38
N ASP A 409 -1.03 -13.72 3.68
CA ASP A 409 -1.88 -12.70 4.30
C ASP A 409 -3.13 -13.28 4.96
N GLU A 410 -3.90 -12.42 5.62
CA GLU A 410 -5.09 -12.81 6.37
C GLU A 410 -6.17 -13.43 5.46
N THR A 411 -6.22 -13.02 4.18
CA THR A 411 -7.17 -13.54 3.20
C THR A 411 -6.76 -14.91 2.71
N GLU A 412 -5.49 -15.08 2.32
CA GLU A 412 -4.92 -16.36 1.86
C GLU A 412 -5.05 -17.44 2.93
N ARG A 413 -4.87 -17.08 4.21
CA ARG A 413 -4.99 -18.01 5.34
C ARG A 413 -6.42 -18.23 5.81
N TYR A 414 -7.16 -17.15 6.04
CA TYR A 414 -8.31 -17.18 6.94
C TYR A 414 -9.63 -16.77 6.32
N ILE A 415 -9.70 -16.41 5.02
CA ILE A 415 -11.00 -16.15 4.42
C ILE A 415 -11.94 -17.37 4.56
N SER A 416 -13.20 -17.17 4.95
CA SER A 416 -14.17 -18.24 5.18
C SER A 416 -15.58 -17.81 4.78
N LYS A 417 -15.91 -18.00 3.51
CA LYS A 417 -17.26 -17.92 2.97
C LYS A 417 -17.67 -19.31 2.48
N TRP A 418 -18.67 -19.89 3.14
CA TRP A 418 -19.25 -21.16 2.68
C TRP A 418 -20.33 -20.90 1.63
N GLY A 419 -20.28 -21.68 0.56
CA GLY A 419 -21.26 -21.69 -0.52
C GLY A 419 -21.79 -23.09 -0.78
N MET A 420 -22.99 -23.19 -1.34
CA MET A 420 -23.60 -24.49 -1.67
C MET A 420 -22.74 -25.25 -2.68
N THR A 421 -22.29 -24.55 -3.72
CA THR A 421 -21.41 -25.10 -4.76
C THR A 421 -19.95 -24.79 -4.47
N ALA A 422 -19.02 -25.51 -5.12
CA ALA A 422 -17.59 -25.26 -4.95
C ALA A 422 -17.16 -23.86 -5.44
N PRO A 423 -17.63 -23.34 -6.59
CA PRO A 423 -17.33 -21.97 -7.03
C PRO A 423 -17.76 -20.86 -6.05
N ASP A 424 -18.78 -21.11 -5.24
CA ASP A 424 -19.29 -20.13 -4.26
C ASP A 424 -18.51 -20.12 -2.93
N ARG A 425 -17.57 -21.05 -2.75
CA ARG A 425 -16.77 -21.20 -1.52
C ARG A 425 -15.46 -20.43 -1.63
N TRP A 426 -15.25 -19.50 -0.72
CA TRP A 426 -13.95 -18.84 -0.53
C TRP A 426 -13.39 -19.27 0.81
N VAL A 427 -12.48 -20.25 0.79
CA VAL A 427 -11.91 -20.84 2.00
C VAL A 427 -10.40 -20.78 1.87
N GLY A 428 -9.78 -19.94 2.70
CA GLY A 428 -8.34 -19.82 2.87
C GLY A 428 -7.75 -21.07 3.50
N ASN A 429 -6.44 -21.25 3.37
CA ASN A 429 -5.73 -22.39 3.93
C ASN A 429 -4.90 -21.95 5.14
N PRO A 430 -5.33 -22.27 6.38
CA PRO A 430 -4.57 -21.91 7.58
C PRO A 430 -3.13 -22.46 7.61
N ASP A 431 -2.84 -23.54 6.89
CA ASP A 431 -1.53 -24.20 6.82
C ASP A 431 -0.71 -23.79 5.58
N ILE A 432 -1.15 -22.79 4.82
CA ILE A 432 -0.38 -22.32 3.66
C ILE A 432 1.00 -21.83 4.11
N LYS A 433 2.03 -22.28 3.38
CA LYS A 433 3.43 -21.93 3.69
C LYS A 433 3.78 -20.56 3.13
N PRO A 434 4.73 -19.84 3.73
CA PRO A 434 5.27 -18.61 3.19
C PRO A 434 5.80 -18.78 1.76
N GLU A 435 5.53 -17.78 0.94
CA GLU A 435 6.04 -17.70 -0.42
C GLU A 435 7.52 -17.29 -0.39
N LYS A 436 8.35 -17.98 -1.20
CA LYS A 436 9.81 -17.77 -1.24
C LYS A 436 10.24 -17.48 -2.65
N HIS A 437 10.78 -16.28 -2.88
CA HIS A 437 11.30 -15.86 -4.17
C HIS A 437 12.82 -15.90 -4.17
N ASN A 438 13.41 -16.40 -5.24
CA ASN A 438 14.84 -16.24 -5.52
C ASN A 438 14.93 -15.55 -6.88
N GLN A 439 15.54 -14.37 -6.92
CA GLN A 439 15.51 -13.49 -8.08
C GLN A 439 16.93 -13.09 -8.49
N LEU A 440 17.13 -12.97 -9.80
CA LEU A 440 18.32 -12.38 -10.41
C LEU A 440 17.88 -11.20 -11.28
N ASP A 441 18.39 -10.00 -11.00
CA ASP A 441 18.15 -8.80 -11.79
C ASP A 441 19.44 -8.35 -12.45
N LEU A 442 19.40 -8.13 -13.77
CA LEU A 442 20.49 -7.57 -14.55
C LEU A 442 19.97 -6.32 -15.27
N GLY A 443 20.80 -5.30 -15.41
CA GLY A 443 20.40 -4.12 -16.15
C GLY A 443 21.51 -3.14 -16.45
N ILE A 444 21.16 -2.19 -17.31
CA ILE A 444 22.01 -1.07 -17.73
C ILE A 444 21.17 0.20 -17.69
N SER A 445 21.78 1.30 -17.25
CA SER A 445 21.21 2.63 -17.30
C SER A 445 22.23 3.54 -17.97
N GLN A 446 21.80 4.29 -18.96
CA GLN A 446 22.59 5.33 -19.60
C GLN A 446 21.81 6.63 -19.57
N GLN A 447 22.43 7.71 -19.09
CA GLN A 447 21.84 9.04 -19.04
C GLN A 447 22.74 10.00 -19.81
N ARG A 448 22.31 10.41 -21.02
CA ARG A 448 23.01 11.41 -21.85
C ARG A 448 22.13 12.65 -21.95
N ASP A 449 22.74 13.84 -21.95
CA ASP A 449 22.06 15.15 -21.87
C ASP A 449 20.85 15.37 -22.81
N LYS A 450 20.75 14.61 -23.91
CA LYS A 450 19.66 14.72 -24.90
C LYS A 450 18.85 13.45 -25.15
N VAL A 451 19.14 12.36 -24.43
CA VAL A 451 18.41 11.08 -24.57
C VAL A 451 18.13 10.57 -23.16
N ARG A 452 16.85 10.66 -22.77
CA ARG A 452 16.30 9.99 -21.58
C ARG A 452 15.58 8.72 -21.99
#